data_AF-A0A2V9U024-F1
#
_entry.id   AF-A0A2V9U024-F1
#
_cell.length_a   1.000
_cell.length_b   1.000
_cell.length_c   1.000
_cell.angle_alpha   90.00
_cell.angle_beta   90.00
_cell.angle_gamma   90.00
#
_symmetry.space_group_name_H-M   'P 1'
#
loop_
_entity.id
_entity.type
_entity.pdbx_description
1 polymer ?
#
loop_
_entity_poly.entity_id
_entity_poly.type
_entity_poly.pdbx_seq_one_letter_code
_entity_poly.pdbx_strand_id
1 'polypeptide(L)'
;MKVLALALLFSLPVPRLAPPARPIAETATKHTRKGGRWYFAANGHAVYCYGPVMYVTEAQGGLKRVATFCQNDQPMVPLKD
;
A
#
# COMPACT_ATOMS: atom_id res chain seq x y z
N MET A 1 -30.30 -17.91 48.34
CA MET A 1 -30.24 -18.19 46.88
C MET A 1 -29.74 -16.94 46.17
N LYS A 2 -28.42 -16.78 45.98
CA LYS A 2 -27.79 -15.57 45.39
C LYS A 2 -26.33 -15.83 45.00
N VAL A 3 -25.70 -16.84 45.61
CA VAL A 3 -24.29 -17.22 45.37
C VAL A 3 -24.11 -17.95 44.04
N LEU A 4 -25.10 -18.74 43.60
CA LEU A 4 -25.05 -19.49 42.33
C LEU A 4 -25.02 -18.58 41.09
N ALA A 5 -25.57 -17.37 41.16
CA ALA A 5 -25.59 -16.44 40.04
C ALA A 5 -24.20 -15.82 39.74
N LEU A 6 -23.35 -15.67 40.76
CA LEU A 6 -22.00 -15.11 40.58
C LEU A 6 -21.02 -16.11 39.94
N ALA A 7 -21.19 -17.41 40.19
CA ALA A 7 -20.33 -18.43 39.59
C ALA A 7 -20.48 -18.52 38.06
N LEU A 8 -21.67 -18.21 37.53
CA LEU A 8 -21.95 -18.24 36.09
C LEU A 8 -21.27 -17.11 35.30
N LEU A 9 -20.89 -16.01 35.96
CA LEU A 9 -20.18 -14.90 35.30
C LEU A 9 -18.70 -15.25 35.01
N PHE A 10 -18.11 -16.17 35.79
CA PHE A 10 -16.74 -16.63 35.59
C PHE A 10 -16.58 -17.72 34.52
N SER A 11 -17.69 -18.31 34.03
CA SER A 11 -17.66 -19.28 32.94
C SER A 11 -17.75 -18.66 31.54
N LEU A 12 -17.79 -17.32 31.43
CA LEU A 12 -17.84 -16.65 30.14
C LEU A 12 -16.46 -16.72 29.45
N PRO A 13 -16.38 -17.27 28.21
CA PRO A 13 -15.13 -17.33 27.47
C PRO A 13 -14.64 -15.91 27.16
N VAL A 14 -13.39 -15.62 27.50
CA VAL A 14 -12.77 -14.33 27.20
C VAL A 14 -12.61 -14.19 25.68
N PRO A 15 -13.22 -13.17 25.05
CA PRO A 15 -13.07 -12.95 23.61
C PRO A 15 -11.61 -12.56 23.32
N ARG A 16 -10.91 -13.42 22.59
CA ARG A 16 -9.55 -13.12 22.10
C ARG A 16 -9.67 -12.18 20.92
N LEU A 17 -9.31 -10.91 21.14
CA LEU A 17 -9.19 -9.92 20.07
C LEU A 17 -8.12 -10.40 19.08
N ALA A 18 -8.53 -10.62 17.83
CA ALA A 18 -7.61 -10.97 16.77
C ALA A 18 -6.61 -9.81 16.57
N PRO A 19 -5.31 -10.11 16.38
CA PRO A 19 -4.33 -9.08 16.03
C PRO A 19 -4.75 -8.34 14.76
N PRO A 20 -4.50 -7.02 14.66
CA PRO A 20 -4.75 -6.28 13.44
C PRO A 20 -3.96 -6.91 12.29
N ALA A 21 -4.63 -7.13 11.16
CA ALA A 21 -3.98 -7.62 9.95
C ALA A 21 -2.85 -6.66 9.57
N ARG A 22 -1.61 -7.16 9.57
CA ARG A 22 -0.48 -6.39 9.06
C ARG A 22 -0.69 -6.21 7.56
N PRO A 23 -0.51 -5.00 7.00
CA PRO A 23 -0.53 -4.84 5.55
C PRO A 23 0.54 -5.76 4.97
N ILE A 24 0.17 -6.52 3.94
CA ILE A 24 1.12 -7.30 3.16
C ILE A 24 2.08 -6.27 2.56
N ALA A 25 3.30 -6.21 3.07
CA ALA A 25 4.34 -5.46 2.41
C ALA A 25 4.55 -6.17 1.06
N GLU A 26 4.04 -5.56 -0.01
CA GLU A 26 4.39 -5.96 -1.37
C GLU A 26 5.92 -5.90 -1.43
N THR A 27 6.55 -7.07 -1.41
CA THR A 27 7.95 -7.18 -1.77
C THR A 27 8.06 -6.54 -3.14
N ALA A 28 8.77 -5.40 -3.21
CA ALA A 28 9.17 -4.79 -4.46
C ALA A 28 9.89 -5.88 -5.23
N THR A 29 9.14 -6.54 -6.11
CA THR A 29 9.64 -7.59 -6.96
C THR A 29 10.65 -6.86 -7.81
N LYS A 30 11.94 -7.12 -7.56
CA LYS A 30 13.06 -6.72 -8.41
C LYS A 30 12.78 -7.35 -9.77
N HIS A 31 11.92 -6.68 -10.52
CA HIS A 31 11.40 -7.20 -11.74
C HIS A 31 12.50 -7.00 -12.75
N THR A 32 13.18 -8.09 -13.08
CA THR A 32 13.95 -8.26 -14.31
C THR A 32 13.00 -8.19 -15.52
N ARG A 33 12.11 -7.19 -15.57
CA ARG A 33 11.20 -6.93 -16.70
C ARG A 33 12.08 -6.39 -17.82
N LYS A 34 12.13 -7.10 -18.95
CA LYS A 34 12.80 -6.63 -20.16
C LYS A 34 12.04 -5.41 -20.67
N GLY A 35 12.74 -4.29 -20.82
CA GLY A 35 12.19 -3.03 -21.33
C GLY A 35 11.70 -2.07 -20.25
N GLY A 36 11.59 -0.80 -20.62
CA GLY A 36 11.20 0.31 -19.76
C GLY A 36 11.32 1.61 -20.56
N ARG A 37 10.85 2.72 -19.98
CA ARG A 37 10.88 4.03 -20.63
C ARG A 37 11.44 5.06 -19.67
N TRP A 38 12.15 6.03 -20.24
CA TRP A 38 12.54 7.24 -19.54
C TRP A 38 11.35 8.20 -19.48
N TYR A 39 11.12 8.77 -18.32
CA TYR A 39 10.12 9.79 -18.09
C TYR A 39 10.74 10.97 -17.36
N PHE A 40 10.17 12.16 -17.55
CA PHE A 40 10.54 13.33 -16.77
C PHE A 40 9.66 13.40 -15.53
N ALA A 41 10.24 13.24 -14.35
CA ALA A 41 9.52 13.28 -13.10
C ALA A 41 9.11 14.72 -12.74
N ALA A 42 8.03 14.87 -11.97
CA ALA A 42 7.50 16.18 -11.57
C ALA A 42 8.51 17.04 -10.77
N ASN A 43 9.46 16.40 -10.08
CA ASN A 43 10.55 17.05 -9.36
C ASN A 43 11.78 17.38 -10.24
N GLY A 44 11.69 17.18 -11.55
CA GLY A 44 12.67 17.73 -12.51
C GLY A 44 13.84 16.83 -12.87
N HIS A 45 13.80 15.52 -12.58
CA HIS A 45 14.84 14.58 -13.02
C HIS A 45 14.25 13.48 -13.92
N ALA A 46 15.12 12.85 -14.72
CA ALA A 46 14.74 11.73 -15.56
C ALA A 46 14.69 10.43 -14.72
N VAL A 47 13.61 9.66 -14.86
CA VAL A 47 13.42 8.37 -14.19
C VAL A 47 13.17 7.28 -15.20
N TYR A 48 13.76 6.11 -14.98
CA TYR A 48 13.51 4.93 -15.80
C TYR A 48 12.50 4.03 -15.11
N CYS A 49 11.37 3.76 -15.77
CA CYS A 49 10.31 2.92 -15.21
C CYS A 49 9.89 1.79 -16.15
N TYR A 50 9.53 0.66 -15.54
CA TYR A 50 9.21 -0.60 -16.20
C TYR A 50 7.68 -0.79 -16.35
N GLY A 51 6.89 -0.07 -15.56
CA GLY A 51 5.44 -0.19 -15.52
C GLY A 51 4.68 0.76 -16.47
N PRO A 52 3.36 0.59 -16.57
CA PRO A 52 2.49 1.52 -17.27
C PRO A 52 2.46 2.90 -16.60
N VAL A 53 2.00 3.89 -17.37
CA VAL A 53 1.62 5.21 -16.86
C VAL A 53 0.12 5.20 -16.59
N MET A 54 -0.29 5.68 -15.43
CA MET A 54 -1.69 5.73 -15.01
C MET A 54 -2.01 7.06 -14.32
N TYR A 55 -3.30 7.37 -14.18
CA TYR A 55 -3.77 8.48 -13.36
C TYR A 55 -4.22 7.97 -12.01
N VAL A 56 -3.75 8.62 -10.94
CA VAL A 56 -4.18 8.36 -9.56
C VAL A 56 -4.92 9.57 -9.01
N THR A 57 -5.93 9.32 -8.18
CA THR A 57 -6.65 10.39 -7.49
C THR A 57 -5.79 10.97 -6.37
N GLU A 58 -5.65 12.29 -6.35
CA GLU A 58 -4.98 13.01 -5.29
C GLU A 58 -5.99 13.33 -4.17
N ALA A 59 -5.51 13.53 -2.94
CA ALA A 59 -6.38 13.76 -1.78
C ALA A 59 -7.31 14.98 -1.94
N GLN A 60 -6.94 15.94 -2.79
CA GLN A 60 -7.73 17.14 -3.10
C GLN A 60 -8.68 16.95 -4.29
N GLY A 61 -8.85 15.72 -4.79
CA GLY A 61 -9.77 15.38 -5.89
C GLY A 61 -9.19 15.57 -7.30
N GLY A 62 -7.92 15.98 -7.42
CA GLY A 62 -7.22 16.05 -8.70
C GLY A 62 -6.83 14.67 -9.25
N LEU A 63 -6.51 14.59 -10.53
CA LEU A 63 -5.88 13.42 -11.15
C LEU A 63 -4.40 13.71 -11.40
N LYS A 64 -3.54 12.79 -10.97
CA LYS A 64 -2.09 12.90 -11.13
C LYS A 64 -1.56 11.77 -12.00
N ARG A 65 -0.81 12.15 -13.04
CA ARG A 65 -0.18 11.18 -13.93
C ARG A 65 1.09 10.61 -13.30
N VAL A 66 1.15 9.30 -13.14
CA VAL A 66 2.26 8.59 -12.48
C VAL A 66 2.79 7.46 -13.35
N ALA A 67 4.10 7.26 -13.38
CA ALA A 67 4.72 6.03 -13.87
C ALA A 67 4.85 5.03 -12.71
N THR A 68 4.60 3.76 -12.99
CA THR A 68 4.67 2.68 -11.99
C THR A 68 5.96 1.86 -12.14
N PHE A 69 6.40 1.26 -11.04
CA PHE A 69 7.58 0.38 -10.98
C PHE A 69 8.82 1.06 -11.59
N CYS A 70 9.40 2.04 -10.90
CA CYS A 70 10.59 2.78 -11.32
C CYS A 70 11.87 2.24 -10.67
N GLN A 71 13.04 2.57 -11.24
CA GLN A 71 14.34 2.27 -10.62
C GLN A 71 14.42 2.84 -9.18
N ASN A 72 15.32 2.28 -8.36
CA ASN A 72 15.52 2.66 -6.96
C ASN A 72 14.32 2.36 -6.04
N ASP A 73 13.59 1.28 -6.33
CA ASP A 73 12.46 0.80 -5.52
C ASP A 73 11.35 1.85 -5.34
N GLN A 74 11.16 2.71 -6.34
CA GLN A 74 10.08 3.69 -6.37
C GLN A 74 8.82 3.08 -7.04
N PRO A 75 7.78 2.70 -6.28
CA PRO A 75 6.61 2.02 -6.84
C PRO A 75 5.77 2.94 -7.75
N MET A 76 5.73 4.24 -7.44
CA MET A 76 5.07 5.27 -8.25
C MET A 76 5.89 6.55 -8.27
N VAL A 77 6.10 7.12 -9.46
CA VAL A 77 6.76 8.41 -9.64
C VAL A 77 5.80 9.35 -10.39
N PRO A 78 5.44 10.51 -9.81
CA PRO A 78 4.72 11.55 -10.52
C PRO A 78 5.50 12.04 -11.74
N LEU A 79 4.82 12.10 -12.87
CA LEU A 79 5.40 12.63 -14.09
C LEU A 79 5.11 14.13 -14.19
N LYS A 80 6.02 14.85 -14.83
CA LYS A 80 5.70 16.17 -15.35
C LYS A 80 4.75 15.99 -16.53
N ASP A 81 3.72 16.82 -16.59
CA ASP A 81 2.78 16.88 -17.71
C ASP A 81 3.47 17.26 -19.03
#